data_AF-A0A6V7YB56-F1
#
_entry.id   AF-A0A6V7YB56-F1
#
_cell.length_a   1.000
_cell.length_b   1.000
_cell.length_c   1.000
_cell.angle_alpha   90.00
_cell.angle_beta   90.00
_cell.angle_gamma   90.00
#
_symmetry.space_group_name_H-M   'P 1'
#
loop_
_entity.id
_entity.type
_entity.pdbx_description
1 polymer ?
#
loop_
_entity_poly.entity_id
_entity_poly.type
_entity_poly.pdbx_seq_one_letter_code
_entity_poly.pdbx_strand_id
1 'polypeptide(L)'
;MDPKALDKLLKAQQEYFEKLLVNLLKPSEMNETELYSKLVGMIGEFSFDLTSGMTFESWLGRHRSYFEEEGKTLPESSRVRLLLSKLGPEEYAQIERKLLPTKLSEMKFDELCSELVKEFSDHRSKLLKRFEALNVKCSNLQDIVEFGNLVNAQCERADMALSIEELKILIFISGLPSDANSVRQVAMKSVENKSEKGTQ
;
A
#
# COMPACT_ATOMS: atom_id res chain seq x y z
N MET A 1 -52.82 -49.11 -14.15
CA MET A 1 -51.84 -48.45 -13.26
C MET A 1 -52.62 -47.70 -12.20
N ASP A 2 -52.24 -47.80 -10.93
CA ASP A 2 -52.87 -47.05 -9.84
C ASP A 2 -52.56 -45.55 -10.01
N PRO A 3 -53.58 -44.69 -10.20
CA PRO A 3 -53.39 -43.24 -10.37
C PRO A 3 -52.62 -42.59 -9.21
N LYS A 4 -52.77 -43.13 -7.99
CA LYS A 4 -52.04 -42.63 -6.81
C LYS A 4 -50.55 -42.99 -6.86
N ALA A 5 -50.20 -44.13 -7.44
CA ALA A 5 -48.81 -44.53 -7.60
C ALA A 5 -48.09 -43.65 -8.64
N LEU A 6 -48.79 -43.27 -9.70
CA LEU A 6 -48.27 -42.36 -10.72
C LEU A 6 -48.07 -40.93 -10.18
N ASP A 7 -49.03 -40.40 -9.41
CA ASP A 7 -48.91 -39.07 -8.77
C ASP A 7 -47.75 -39.01 -7.77
N LYS A 8 -47.57 -40.09 -7.00
CA LYS A 8 -46.48 -40.20 -6.01
C LYS A 8 -45.11 -40.25 -6.68
N LEU A 9 -44.99 -40.94 -7.81
CA LEU A 9 -43.76 -40.97 -8.60
C LEU A 9 -43.45 -39.60 -9.21
N LEU A 10 -44.46 -38.91 -9.75
CA LEU A 10 -44.29 -37.59 -10.35
C LEU A 10 -43.83 -36.54 -9.33
N LYS A 11 -44.40 -36.55 -8.13
CA LYS A 11 -43.97 -35.69 -7.01
C LYS A 11 -42.55 -35.99 -6.55
N ALA A 12 -42.19 -37.27 -6.43
CA ALA A 12 -40.84 -37.66 -6.06
C ALA A 12 -39.82 -37.20 -7.12
N GLN A 13 -40.18 -37.24 -8.40
CA GLN A 13 -39.32 -36.75 -9.48
C GLN A 13 -39.17 -35.22 -9.46
N GLN A 14 -40.26 -34.49 -9.19
CA GLN A 14 -40.24 -33.03 -9.01
C GLN A 14 -39.36 -32.61 -7.83
N GLU A 15 -39.51 -33.22 -6.65
CA GLU A 15 -38.66 -32.94 -5.49
C GLU A 15 -37.17 -33.21 -5.77
N TYR A 16 -36.88 -34.30 -6.50
CA TYR A 16 -35.51 -34.62 -6.88
C TYR A 16 -34.92 -33.56 -7.82
N PHE A 17 -35.70 -33.11 -8.80
CA PHE A 17 -35.29 -32.06 -9.74
C PHE A 17 -35.08 -30.71 -9.05
N GLU A 18 -35.96 -30.33 -8.12
CA GLU A 18 -35.80 -29.12 -7.30
C GLU A 18 -34.53 -29.16 -6.45
N LYS A 19 -34.25 -30.30 -5.79
CA LYS A 19 -32.99 -30.49 -5.04
C LYS A 19 -31.75 -30.36 -5.93
N LEU A 20 -31.82 -30.89 -7.15
CA LEU A 20 -30.72 -30.80 -8.12
C LEU A 20 -30.49 -29.35 -8.56
N LEU A 21 -31.56 -28.62 -8.89
CA LEU A 21 -31.50 -27.20 -9.24
C LEU A 21 -30.95 -26.35 -8.09
N VAL A 22 -31.39 -26.58 -6.86
CA VAL A 22 -30.88 -25.85 -5.69
C VAL A 22 -29.39 -26.10 -5.50
N ASN A 23 -28.89 -27.32 -5.69
CA ASN A 23 -27.46 -27.61 -5.59
C ASN A 23 -26.64 -27.03 -6.75
N LEU A 24 -27.19 -26.96 -7.97
CA LEU A 24 -26.54 -26.34 -9.13
C LEU A 24 -26.50 -24.82 -9.05
N LEU A 25 -27.50 -24.21 -8.39
CA LEU A 25 -27.61 -22.77 -8.20
C LEU A 25 -26.95 -22.28 -6.90
N LYS A 26 -26.50 -23.19 -6.03
CA LYS A 26 -25.67 -22.80 -4.88
C LYS A 26 -24.41 -22.14 -5.41
N PRO A 27 -24.10 -20.91 -4.97
CA PRO A 27 -22.80 -20.31 -5.22
C PRO A 27 -21.74 -21.32 -4.78
N SER A 28 -20.80 -21.65 -5.68
CA SER A 28 -19.61 -22.40 -5.27
C SER A 28 -18.90 -21.57 -4.21
N GLU A 29 -18.96 -22.00 -2.96
CA GLU A 29 -18.10 -21.44 -1.92
C GLU A 29 -16.66 -21.77 -2.32
N MET A 30 -15.93 -20.74 -2.76
CA MET A 30 -14.52 -20.86 -3.10
C MET A 30 -13.79 -21.30 -1.83
N ASN A 31 -13.07 -22.43 -1.90
CA ASN A 31 -12.35 -22.93 -0.73
C ASN A 31 -11.15 -22.02 -0.40
N GLU A 32 -10.60 -22.15 0.82
CA GLU A 32 -9.50 -21.29 1.29
C GLU A 32 -8.29 -21.31 0.34
N THR A 33 -7.94 -22.48 -0.20
CA THR A 33 -6.80 -22.66 -1.11
C THR A 33 -7.01 -21.93 -2.42
N GLU A 34 -8.21 -22.01 -3.00
CA GLU A 34 -8.59 -21.30 -4.22
C GLU A 34 -8.60 -19.79 -3.99
N LEU A 35 -9.16 -19.33 -2.87
CA LEU A 35 -9.14 -17.92 -2.48
C LEU A 35 -7.71 -17.40 -2.33
N TYR A 36 -6.86 -18.13 -1.62
CA TYR A 36 -5.46 -17.78 -1.44
C TYR A 36 -4.73 -17.68 -2.78
N SER A 37 -4.88 -18.68 -3.65
CA SER A 37 -4.25 -18.68 -4.98
C SER A 37 -4.73 -17.52 -5.84
N LYS A 38 -6.04 -17.22 -5.81
CA LYS A 38 -6.62 -16.06 -6.50
C LYS A 38 -5.99 -14.76 -6.02
N LEU A 39 -5.92 -14.55 -4.70
CA LEU A 39 -5.35 -13.31 -4.12
C LEU A 39 -3.86 -13.18 -4.41
N VAL A 40 -3.10 -14.29 -4.40
CA VAL A 40 -1.71 -14.30 -4.85
C VAL A 40 -1.62 -13.86 -6.32
N GLY A 41 -2.56 -14.24 -7.19
CA GLY A 41 -2.56 -13.78 -8.57
C GLY A 41 -2.90 -12.30 -8.75
N MET A 42 -3.69 -11.71 -7.84
CA MET A 42 -4.20 -10.34 -7.96
C MET A 42 -3.30 -9.28 -7.33
N ILE A 43 -2.57 -9.64 -6.28
CA ILE A 43 -1.71 -8.70 -5.57
C ILE A 43 -0.33 -8.69 -6.22
N GLY A 44 0.09 -7.51 -6.70
CA GLY A 44 1.42 -7.31 -7.26
C GLY A 44 2.51 -7.35 -6.20
N GLU A 45 3.75 -7.67 -6.60
CA GLU A 45 4.91 -7.61 -5.72
C GLU A 45 5.18 -6.17 -5.25
N PHE A 46 5.65 -6.03 -4.02
CA PHE A 46 6.11 -4.78 -3.42
C PHE A 46 7.61 -4.67 -3.60
N SER A 47 8.04 -3.55 -4.20
CA SER A 47 9.44 -3.13 -4.23
C SER A 47 9.50 -1.67 -3.79
N PHE A 48 10.40 -1.38 -2.86
CA PHE A 48 10.53 -0.06 -2.26
C PHE A 48 11.36 0.86 -3.15
N ASP A 49 10.77 1.99 -3.56
CA ASP A 49 11.49 3.03 -4.30
C ASP A 49 10.96 4.41 -3.94
N LEU A 50 11.75 5.16 -3.16
CA LEU A 50 11.44 6.53 -2.77
C LEU A 50 11.37 7.49 -3.95
N THR A 51 12.15 7.26 -5.01
CA THR A 51 12.21 8.15 -6.17
C THR A 51 10.89 8.12 -6.93
N SER A 52 10.38 6.91 -7.18
CA SER A 52 9.08 6.71 -7.82
C SER A 52 7.91 6.89 -6.85
N GLY A 53 8.17 7.01 -5.54
CA GLY A 53 7.14 7.12 -4.49
C GLY A 53 6.44 5.81 -4.17
N MET A 54 7.11 4.69 -4.43
CA MET A 54 6.68 3.34 -4.08
C MET A 54 7.04 3.06 -2.63
N THR A 55 6.24 3.60 -1.70
CA THR A 55 6.28 3.28 -0.27
C THR A 55 5.35 2.12 0.05
N PHE A 56 5.55 1.48 1.20
CA PHE A 56 4.65 0.41 1.63
C PHE A 56 3.23 0.94 1.89
N GLU A 57 3.07 2.16 2.40
CA GLU A 57 1.75 2.79 2.56
C GLU A 57 1.01 2.95 1.22
N SER A 58 1.71 3.41 0.19
CA SER A 58 1.15 3.58 -1.16
C SER A 58 0.75 2.24 -1.77
N TRP A 59 1.64 1.23 -1.66
CA TRP A 59 1.37 -0.11 -2.15
C TRP A 59 0.23 -0.80 -1.38
N LEU A 60 0.23 -0.72 -0.04
CA LEU A 60 -0.83 -1.29 0.79
C LEU A 60 -2.16 -0.59 0.54
N GLY A 61 -2.16 0.73 0.36
CA GLY A 61 -3.36 1.50 0.02
C GLY A 61 -4.04 0.99 -1.27
N ARG A 62 -3.24 0.65 -2.30
CA ARG A 62 -3.74 0.06 -3.54
C ARG A 62 -4.32 -1.35 -3.36
N HIS A 63 -3.75 -2.14 -2.46
CA HIS A 63 -4.10 -3.57 -2.30
C HIS A 63 -4.92 -3.88 -1.04
N ARG A 64 -5.30 -2.87 -0.25
CA ARG A 64 -5.93 -3.02 1.06
C ARG A 64 -7.20 -3.88 1.01
N SER A 65 -8.07 -3.64 0.03
CA SER A 65 -9.32 -4.38 -0.15
C SER A 65 -9.09 -5.89 -0.35
N TYR A 66 -7.99 -6.29 -1.00
CA TYR A 66 -7.65 -7.70 -1.15
C TYR A 66 -7.39 -8.39 0.20
N PHE A 67 -6.83 -7.67 1.17
CA PHE A 67 -6.54 -8.22 2.49
C PHE A 67 -7.70 -8.09 3.49
N GLU A 68 -8.47 -7.00 3.43
CA GLU A 68 -9.51 -6.67 4.41
C GLU A 68 -10.92 -7.09 3.98
N GLU A 69 -11.19 -7.14 2.67
CA GLU A 69 -12.50 -7.49 2.12
C GLU A 69 -12.48 -8.89 1.49
N GLU A 70 -11.69 -9.09 0.43
CA GLU A 70 -11.66 -10.38 -0.28
C GLU A 70 -10.98 -11.48 0.55
N GLY A 71 -9.89 -11.14 1.25
CA GLY A 71 -9.14 -12.05 2.11
C GLY A 71 -9.67 -12.15 3.54
N LYS A 72 -10.82 -11.54 3.85
CA LYS A 72 -11.34 -11.47 5.23
C LYS A 72 -11.61 -12.85 5.85
N THR A 73 -12.00 -13.82 5.02
CA THR A 73 -12.30 -15.19 5.44
C THR A 73 -11.05 -16.05 5.60
N LEU A 74 -9.88 -15.58 5.13
CA LEU A 74 -8.62 -16.28 5.34
C LEU A 74 -8.22 -16.21 6.83
N PRO A 75 -7.69 -17.31 7.39
CA PRO A 75 -7.03 -17.28 8.69
C PRO A 75 -5.94 -16.21 8.74
N GLU A 76 -5.73 -15.61 9.91
CA GLU A 76 -4.72 -14.55 10.09
C GLU A 76 -3.32 -15.01 9.63
N SER A 77 -2.93 -16.24 9.94
CA SER A 77 -1.65 -16.82 9.49
C SER A 77 -1.56 -16.96 7.97
N SER A 78 -2.68 -17.20 7.27
CA SER A 78 -2.74 -17.20 5.81
C SER A 78 -2.64 -15.77 5.26
N ARG A 79 -3.26 -14.77 5.90
CA ARG A 79 -3.13 -13.35 5.52
C ARG A 79 -1.70 -12.82 5.71
N VAL A 80 -1.04 -13.20 6.80
CA VAL A 80 0.38 -12.88 7.06
C VAL A 80 1.28 -13.51 6.00
N ARG A 81 1.10 -14.81 5.72
CA ARG A 81 1.87 -15.49 4.65
C ARG A 81 1.63 -14.86 3.28
N LEU A 82 0.39 -14.48 2.98
CA LEU A 82 0.05 -13.76 1.75
C LEU A 82 0.82 -12.45 1.67
N LEU A 83 0.80 -11.62 2.72
CA LEU A 83 1.55 -10.36 2.75
C LEU A 83 3.06 -10.56 2.56
N LEU A 84 3.64 -11.51 3.29
CA LEU A 84 5.07 -11.84 3.18
C LEU A 84 5.44 -12.34 1.78
N SER A 85 4.56 -13.10 1.13
CA SER A 85 4.78 -13.59 -0.25
C SER A 85 4.77 -12.48 -1.30
N LYS A 86 4.38 -11.26 -0.91
CA LYS A 86 4.30 -10.09 -1.78
C LYS A 86 5.42 -9.11 -1.57
N LEU A 87 6.27 -9.31 -0.57
CA LEU A 87 7.48 -8.53 -0.44
C LEU A 87 8.50 -8.99 -1.48
N GLY A 88 9.15 -8.05 -2.14
CA GLY A 88 10.35 -8.33 -2.93
C GLY A 88 11.44 -8.97 -2.07
N PRO A 89 12.41 -9.66 -2.69
CA PRO A 89 13.43 -10.42 -1.97
C PRO A 89 14.29 -9.53 -1.06
N GLU A 90 14.56 -8.29 -1.47
CA GLU A 90 15.37 -7.34 -0.70
C GLU A 90 14.58 -6.83 0.52
N GLU A 91 13.33 -6.44 0.31
CA GLU A 91 12.43 -5.93 1.35
C GLU A 91 12.13 -7.02 2.39
N TYR A 92 11.88 -8.25 1.95
CA TYR A 92 11.69 -9.39 2.85
C TYR A 92 12.94 -9.60 3.73
N ALA A 93 14.13 -9.67 3.13
CA ALA A 93 15.36 -9.88 3.87
C ALA A 93 15.68 -8.74 4.84
N GLN A 94 15.33 -7.50 4.47
CA GLN A 94 15.51 -6.32 5.31
C GLN A 94 14.61 -6.35 6.55
N ILE A 95 13.30 -6.59 6.37
CA ILE A 95 12.37 -6.63 7.50
C ILE A 95 12.62 -7.85 8.39
N GLU A 96 12.96 -9.00 7.81
CA GLU A 96 13.30 -10.22 8.56
C GLU A 96 14.48 -9.96 9.51
N ARG A 97 15.57 -9.37 9.00
CA ARG A 97 16.75 -9.04 9.79
C ARG A 97 16.45 -8.05 10.92
N LYS A 98 15.58 -7.07 10.66
CA LYS A 98 15.21 -6.03 11.63
C LYS A 98 14.39 -6.59 12.79
N LEU A 99 13.51 -7.56 12.51
CA LEU A 99 12.56 -8.07 13.49
C LEU A 99 13.07 -9.29 14.25
N LEU A 100 14.28 -9.78 13.97
CA LEU A 100 14.94 -10.79 14.79
C LEU A 100 14.97 -10.39 16.28
N PRO A 101 14.72 -11.33 17.20
CA PRO A 101 14.54 -12.77 16.99
C PRO A 101 13.11 -13.21 16.60
N THR A 102 12.16 -12.27 16.50
CA THR A 102 10.76 -12.57 16.15
C THR A 102 10.66 -13.07 14.72
N LYS A 103 9.91 -14.16 14.51
CA LYS A 103 9.62 -14.66 13.17
C LYS A 103 8.46 -13.91 12.56
N LEU A 104 8.63 -13.43 11.32
CA LEU A 104 7.60 -12.71 10.58
C LEU A 104 6.29 -13.49 10.44
N SER A 105 6.38 -14.81 10.27
CA SER A 105 5.21 -15.69 10.11
C SER A 105 4.38 -15.88 11.38
N GLU A 106 4.93 -15.51 12.54
CA GLU A 106 4.26 -15.61 13.85
C GLU A 106 3.66 -14.27 14.30
N MET A 107 3.91 -13.19 13.56
CA MET A 107 3.35 -11.86 13.86
C MET A 107 1.87 -11.78 13.50
N LYS A 108 1.15 -10.86 14.15
CA LYS A 108 -0.20 -10.48 13.71
C LYS A 108 -0.12 -9.65 12.44
N PHE A 109 -1.20 -9.69 11.66
CA PHE A 109 -1.26 -8.98 10.38
C PHE A 109 -1.06 -7.47 10.55
N ASP A 110 -1.76 -6.85 11.49
CA ASP A 110 -1.70 -5.39 11.70
C ASP A 110 -0.34 -4.95 12.27
N GLU A 111 0.28 -5.78 13.11
CA GLU A 111 1.62 -5.53 13.67
C GLU A 111 2.67 -5.56 12.55
N LEU A 112 2.62 -6.58 11.67
CA LEU A 112 3.50 -6.69 10.52
C LEU A 112 3.32 -5.52 9.55
N CYS A 113 2.07 -5.14 9.24
CA CYS A 113 1.78 -3.95 8.44
C CYS A 113 2.39 -2.69 9.07
N SER A 114 2.28 -2.50 10.39
CA SER A 114 2.88 -1.35 11.07
C SER A 114 4.40 -1.34 10.95
N GLU A 115 5.07 -2.48 11.08
CA GLU A 115 6.53 -2.56 10.95
C GLU A 115 6.99 -2.32 9.51
N LEU A 116 6.24 -2.81 8.52
CA LEU A 116 6.52 -2.55 7.10
C LEU A 116 6.32 -1.07 6.74
N VAL A 117 5.27 -0.42 7.26
CA VAL A 117 5.10 1.04 7.12
C VAL A 117 6.29 1.78 7.73
N LYS A 118 6.72 1.40 8.93
CA LYS A 118 7.85 2.03 9.61
C LYS A 118 9.19 1.82 8.91
N GLU A 119 9.38 0.72 8.19
CA GLU A 119 10.66 0.44 7.52
C GLU A 119 10.71 1.00 6.10
N PHE A 120 9.59 0.93 5.38
CA PHE A 120 9.52 1.24 3.96
C PHE A 120 8.65 2.49 3.71
N SER A 121 8.93 3.54 4.47
CA SER A 121 8.33 4.87 4.30
C SER A 121 9.39 5.94 4.05
N ASP A 122 8.94 7.12 3.65
CA ASP A 122 9.82 8.27 3.45
C ASP A 122 10.06 9.01 4.78
N HIS A 123 11.16 8.67 5.44
CA HIS A 123 11.59 9.25 6.71
C HIS A 123 12.19 10.66 6.60
N ARG A 124 12.31 11.20 5.38
CA ARG A 124 12.84 12.56 5.18
C ARG A 124 11.89 13.58 5.78
N SER A 125 12.47 14.66 6.30
CA SER A 125 11.69 15.75 6.89
C SER A 125 10.73 16.35 5.87
N LYS A 126 9.61 16.91 6.36
CA LYS A 126 8.67 17.66 5.50
C LYS A 126 9.39 18.76 4.74
N LEU A 127 10.31 19.48 5.40
CA LEU A 127 11.05 20.57 4.78
C LEU A 127 11.93 20.08 3.62
N LEU A 128 12.64 18.96 3.79
CA LEU A 128 13.46 18.38 2.71
C LEU A 128 12.59 17.96 1.53
N LYS A 129 11.47 17.27 1.78
CA LYS A 129 10.52 16.86 0.71
C LYS A 129 9.97 18.06 -0.06
N ARG A 130 9.59 19.14 0.64
CA ARG A 130 9.11 20.40 0.05
C ARG A 130 10.20 21.10 -0.76
N PHE A 131 11.42 21.12 -0.23
CA PHE A 131 12.58 21.67 -0.93
C PHE A 131 12.87 20.90 -2.22
N GLU A 132 12.85 19.57 -2.19
CA GLU A 132 13.05 18.74 -3.38
C GLU A 132 11.94 18.96 -4.41
N ALA A 133 10.66 18.97 -3.99
CA ALA A 133 9.52 19.26 -4.86
C ALA A 133 9.64 20.64 -5.55
N LEU A 134 10.06 21.67 -4.81
CA LEU A 134 10.29 23.01 -5.34
C LEU A 134 11.42 23.08 -6.37
N ASN A 135 12.39 22.17 -6.29
CA ASN A 135 13.57 22.13 -7.16
C ASN A 135 13.45 21.14 -8.32
N VAL A 136 12.27 20.52 -8.51
CA VAL A 136 11.98 19.68 -9.68
C VAL A 136 12.07 20.53 -10.95
N LYS A 137 12.83 20.05 -11.94
CA LYS A 137 13.06 20.74 -13.22
C LYS A 137 12.62 19.87 -14.38
N CYS A 138 11.96 20.49 -15.36
CA CYS A 138 11.64 19.82 -16.62
C CYS A 138 12.93 19.62 -17.41
N SER A 139 13.18 18.41 -17.88
CA SER A 139 14.30 18.18 -18.81
C SER A 139 13.90 18.60 -20.23
N ASN A 140 14.90 18.89 -21.08
CA ASN A 140 14.66 19.32 -22.46
C ASN A 140 14.00 18.25 -23.35
N LEU A 141 14.00 16.99 -22.91
CA LEU A 141 13.45 15.84 -23.66
C LEU A 141 12.14 15.32 -23.06
N GLN A 142 11.69 15.89 -21.95
CA GLN A 142 10.52 15.41 -21.23
C GLN A 142 9.25 16.04 -21.80
N ASP A 143 8.20 15.22 -21.92
CA ASP A 143 6.87 15.72 -22.27
C ASP A 143 6.32 16.64 -21.15
N ILE A 144 5.72 17.76 -21.55
CA ILE A 144 5.26 18.79 -20.61
C ILE A 144 4.09 18.28 -19.76
N VAL A 145 3.21 17.44 -20.31
CA VAL A 145 2.08 16.87 -19.57
C VAL A 145 2.59 15.87 -18.54
N GLU A 146 3.53 15.01 -18.93
CA GLU A 146 4.21 14.09 -18.01
C GLU A 146 4.95 14.85 -16.90
N PHE A 147 5.62 15.96 -17.23
CA PHE A 147 6.25 16.83 -16.23
C PHE A 147 5.22 17.43 -15.27
N GLY A 148 4.08 17.90 -15.77
CA GLY A 148 2.98 18.41 -14.93
C GLY A 148 2.46 17.36 -13.95
N ASN A 149 2.29 16.11 -14.41
CA ASN A 149 1.87 14.99 -13.57
C ASN A 149 2.92 14.68 -12.49
N LEU A 150 4.21 14.73 -12.83
CA LEU A 150 5.30 14.57 -11.87
C LEU A 150 5.30 15.67 -10.81
N VAL A 151 5.16 16.94 -11.22
CA VAL A 151 5.08 18.08 -10.28
C VAL A 151 3.92 17.90 -9.31
N ASN A 152 2.73 17.54 -9.81
CA ASN A 152 1.57 17.28 -8.97
C ASN A 152 1.85 16.17 -7.94
N ALA A 153 2.41 15.03 -8.39
CA ALA A 153 2.73 13.91 -7.51
C ALA A 153 3.76 14.30 -6.42
N GLN A 154 4.78 15.08 -6.76
CA GLN A 154 5.79 15.54 -5.80
C GLN A 154 5.19 16.54 -4.79
N CYS A 155 4.31 17.44 -5.23
CA CYS A 155 3.64 18.39 -4.35
C CYS A 155 2.73 17.70 -3.31
N GLU A 156 1.96 16.70 -3.72
CA GLU A 156 1.10 15.93 -2.81
C GLU A 156 1.96 15.14 -1.79
N ARG A 157 3.02 14.45 -2.24
CA ARG A 157 3.93 13.70 -1.34
C ARG A 157 4.65 14.61 -0.34
N ALA A 158 4.95 15.84 -0.75
CA ALA A 158 5.64 16.82 0.08
C ALA A 158 4.70 17.60 1.02
N ASP A 159 3.38 17.40 0.94
CA ASP A 159 2.40 18.16 1.73
C ASP A 159 2.63 19.67 1.54
N MET A 160 2.52 20.12 0.28
CA MET A 160 2.78 21.50 -0.16
C MET A 160 1.71 22.52 0.25
N ALA A 161 0.87 22.20 1.24
CA ALA A 161 0.01 23.15 1.93
C ALA A 161 0.85 24.03 2.88
N LEU A 162 1.50 25.06 2.31
CA LEU A 162 2.44 25.94 3.02
C LEU A 162 1.77 27.23 3.50
N SER A 163 2.14 27.67 4.69
CA SER A 163 1.99 29.07 5.09
C SER A 163 2.91 29.99 4.26
N ILE A 164 2.61 31.29 4.25
CA ILE A 164 3.43 32.30 3.57
C ILE A 164 4.88 32.28 4.12
N GLU A 165 5.05 32.10 5.43
CA GLU A 165 6.34 32.04 6.10
C GLU A 165 7.14 30.79 5.69
N GLU A 166 6.51 29.62 5.61
CA GLU A 166 7.15 28.40 5.12
C GLU A 166 7.57 28.53 3.65
N LEU A 167 6.73 29.16 2.82
CA LEU A 167 7.08 29.43 1.43
C LEU A 167 8.29 30.37 1.31
N LYS A 168 8.34 31.46 2.10
CA LYS A 168 9.50 32.37 2.15
C LYS A 168 10.79 31.62 2.52
N ILE A 169 10.72 30.74 3.52
CA ILE A 169 11.85 29.92 3.96
C ILE A 169 12.31 29.00 2.81
N LEU A 170 11.38 28.31 2.15
CA LEU A 170 11.70 27.43 1.03
C LEU A 170 12.32 28.17 -0.15
N ILE A 171 11.78 29.33 -0.52
CA ILE A 171 12.35 30.18 -1.57
C ILE A 171 13.77 30.61 -1.20
N PHE A 172 14.00 31.01 0.05
CA PHE A 172 15.34 31.37 0.53
C PHE A 172 16.33 30.21 0.41
N ILE A 173 15.95 29.02 0.88
CA ILE A 173 16.81 27.82 0.86
C ILE A 173 17.10 27.37 -0.59
N SER A 174 16.10 27.42 -1.48
CA SER A 174 16.24 27.10 -2.91
C SER A 174 17.03 28.14 -3.69
N GLY A 175 17.01 29.40 -3.25
CA GLY A 175 17.79 30.48 -3.86
C GLY A 175 19.28 30.46 -3.51
N LEU A 176 19.72 29.65 -2.53
CA LEU A 176 21.14 29.54 -2.18
C LEU A 176 21.94 28.90 -3.33
N PRO A 177 23.14 29.42 -3.65
CA PRO A 177 23.96 28.88 -4.72
C PRO A 177 24.40 27.43 -4.45
N SER A 178 24.75 26.69 -5.50
CA SER A 178 25.00 25.24 -5.43
C SER A 178 26.18 24.88 -4.51
N ASP A 179 27.20 25.75 -4.45
CA ASP A 179 28.38 25.62 -3.59
C ASP A 179 28.11 25.91 -2.10
N ALA A 180 27.00 26.58 -1.77
CA ALA A 180 26.57 26.86 -0.40
C ALA A 180 25.83 25.69 0.29
N ASN A 181 26.23 24.44 0.02
CA ASN A 181 25.52 23.26 0.54
C ASN A 181 25.54 23.14 2.07
N SER A 182 26.65 23.53 2.70
CA SER A 182 26.77 23.56 4.16
C SER A 182 25.78 24.55 4.79
N VAL A 183 25.65 25.75 4.22
CA VAL A 183 24.70 26.76 4.64
C VAL A 183 23.27 26.26 4.48
N ARG A 184 22.96 25.59 3.36
CA ARG A 184 21.65 25.00 3.09
C ARG A 184 21.28 23.95 4.14
N GLN A 185 22.18 23.03 4.46
CA GLN A 185 21.95 22.00 5.48
C GLN A 185 21.74 22.62 6.87
N VAL A 186 22.49 23.66 7.22
CA VAL A 186 22.32 24.38 8.50
C VAL A 186 20.97 25.09 8.55
N ALA A 187 20.56 25.75 7.45
CA ALA A 187 19.28 26.41 7.36
C ALA A 187 18.11 25.43 7.52
N MET A 188 18.14 24.29 6.82
CA MET A 188 17.11 23.25 6.96
C MET A 188 17.00 22.74 8.40
N LYS A 189 18.13 22.34 9.01
CA LYS A 189 18.17 21.88 10.41
C LYS A 189 17.65 22.93 11.40
N SER A 190 17.96 24.21 11.16
CA SER A 190 17.53 25.31 12.03
C SER A 190 16.00 25.51 11.98
N VAL A 191 15.39 25.30 10.82
CA VAL A 191 13.94 25.39 10.65
C VAL A 191 13.26 24.21 11.31
N GLU A 192 13.76 22.99 11.08
CA GLU A 192 13.23 21.75 11.68
C GLU A 192 13.23 21.80 13.22
N ASN A 193 14.36 22.22 13.82
CA ASN A 193 14.50 22.35 15.27
C ASN A 193 13.55 23.40 15.88
N LYS A 194 13.13 24.41 15.12
CA LYS A 194 12.16 25.42 15.58
C LYS A 194 10.73 24.90 15.52
N SER A 195 10.38 24.12 14.49
CA SER A 195 9.05 23.50 14.39
C SER A 195 8.79 22.47 15.50
N GLU A 196 9.81 21.71 15.92
CA GLU A 196 9.68 20.71 16.99
C GLU A 196 9.42 21.35 18.36
N LYS A 197 10.03 22.51 18.64
CA LYS A 197 9.88 23.23 19.92
C LYS A 197 8.57 24.00 20.06
N GLY A 198 7.86 24.25 18.96
CA GLY A 198 6.54 24.90 18.97
C GLY A 198 5.36 23.95 19.18
N THR A 199 5.62 22.63 19.26
CA THR A 199 4.59 21.58 19.40
C THR A 199 4.64 20.90 20.78
N GLN A 200 5.40 21.44 21.74
CA GLN A 200 5.41 21.04 23.15
C GLN A 200 4.71 22.09 24.02
#